data_AF-A0A816QE85-F1
#
_entry.id   AF-A0A816QE85-F1
#
_cell.length_a   1.000
_cell.length_b   1.000
_cell.length_c   1.000
_cell.angle_alpha   90.00
_cell.angle_beta   90.00
_cell.angle_gamma   90.00
#
_symmetry.space_group_name_H-M   'P 1'
#
loop_
_entity.id
_entity.type
_entity.pdbx_description
1 polymer ?
#
loop_
_entity_poly.entity_id
_entity_poly.type
_entity_poly.pdbx_seq_one_letter_code
_entity_poly.pdbx_strand_id
1 'polypeptide(L)'
;MQDSAIMICYRECFLNLEKFKGGEEYKILQFIHNIERIGKMIDANDNLLYCMCRAKLDGEAQRWYEENVSLIQWKQLKSALLERFTTSDSSSEIFEQLKERREEQQHQCYVCQEQFLSHNNL
;
A
#
# COMPACT_ATOMS: atom_id res chain seq x y z
N MET A 1 7.76 4.63 -38.93
CA MET A 1 7.50 3.19 -38.66
C MET A 1 7.86 2.79 -37.24
N GLN A 2 9.01 3.21 -36.68
CA GLN A 2 9.41 2.90 -35.29
C GLN A 2 8.39 3.38 -34.24
N ASP A 3 7.88 4.61 -34.36
CA ASP A 3 6.90 5.16 -33.41
C ASP A 3 5.60 4.33 -33.32
N SER A 4 5.19 3.72 -34.44
CA SER A 4 4.01 2.86 -34.48
C SER A 4 4.22 1.55 -33.71
N ALA A 5 5.42 0.96 -33.77
CA ALA A 5 5.73 -0.26 -33.05
C ALA A 5 5.85 0.00 -31.54
N ILE A 6 6.47 1.13 -31.15
CA ILE A 6 6.56 1.57 -29.75
C ILE A 6 5.17 1.74 -29.14
N MET A 7 4.23 2.36 -29.87
CA MET A 7 2.87 2.57 -29.38
C MET A 7 2.08 1.26 -29.24
N ILE A 8 2.31 0.27 -30.10
CA ILE A 8 1.72 -1.07 -29.97
C ILE A 8 2.26 -1.76 -28.71
N CYS A 9 3.59 -1.81 -28.54
CA CYS A 9 4.22 -2.41 -27.38
C CYS A 9 3.78 -1.72 -26.07
N TYR A 10 3.73 -0.38 -26.05
CA TYR A 10 3.21 0.40 -24.93
C TYR A 10 1.79 -0.05 -24.56
N ARG A 11 0.89 -0.12 -25.54
CA ARG A 11 -0.51 -0.48 -25.31
C ARG A 11 -0.62 -1.87 -24.72
N GLU A 12 0.14 -2.84 -25.25
CA GLU A 12 0.16 -4.21 -24.73
C GLU A 12 0.71 -4.27 -23.30
N CYS A 13 1.87 -3.65 -23.03
CA CYS A 13 2.45 -3.62 -21.69
C CYS A 13 1.50 -2.93 -20.68
N PHE A 14 0.89 -1.81 -21.07
CA PHE A 14 -0.03 -1.10 -20.20
C PHE A 14 -1.31 -1.88 -19.97
N LEU A 15 -1.90 -2.51 -20.99
CA LEU A 15 -3.10 -3.34 -20.81
C LEU A 15 -2.83 -4.52 -19.87
N ASN A 16 -1.69 -5.18 -20.02
CA ASN A 16 -1.28 -6.33 -19.21
C ASN A 16 -0.77 -5.98 -17.81
N LEU A 17 -0.50 -4.70 -17.51
CA LEU A 17 -0.15 -4.28 -16.17
C LEU A 17 -1.32 -4.56 -15.21
N GLU A 18 -1.07 -5.35 -14.17
CA GLU A 18 -2.03 -5.63 -13.12
C GLU A 18 -2.47 -4.35 -12.41
N LYS A 19 -3.74 -4.30 -12.03
CA LYS A 19 -4.27 -3.19 -11.26
C LYS A 19 -3.83 -3.29 -9.80
N PHE A 20 -3.49 -2.16 -9.20
CA PHE A 20 -3.13 -2.09 -7.79
C PHE A 20 -4.37 -1.87 -6.92
N LYS A 21 -4.59 -2.78 -5.97
CA LYS A 21 -5.79 -2.80 -5.12
C LYS A 21 -5.59 -2.27 -3.69
N GLY A 22 -4.37 -1.89 -3.31
CA GLY A 22 -4.02 -1.50 -1.93
C GLY A 22 -3.39 -2.62 -1.08
N GLY A 23 -2.66 -3.56 -1.70
CA GLY A 23 -2.02 -4.69 -1.00
C GLY A 23 -0.64 -4.36 -0.42
N GLU A 24 0.07 -5.41 0.05
CA GLU A 24 1.40 -5.40 0.69
C GLU A 24 2.45 -4.45 0.07
N GLU A 25 3.38 -3.98 0.89
CA GLU A 25 4.49 -3.07 0.57
C GLU A 25 5.25 -3.41 -0.73
N TYR A 26 5.67 -4.67 -0.91
CA TYR A 26 6.42 -5.07 -2.10
C TYR A 26 5.61 -4.86 -3.39
N LYS A 27 4.28 -4.94 -3.31
CA LYS A 27 3.38 -4.79 -4.45
C LYS A 27 3.27 -3.33 -4.88
N ILE A 28 3.29 -2.35 -3.97
CA ILE A 28 3.25 -0.93 -4.35
C ILE A 28 4.55 -0.49 -5.03
N LEU A 29 5.72 -0.94 -4.52
CA LEU A 29 7.01 -0.63 -5.13
C LEU A 29 7.12 -1.19 -6.56
N GLN A 30 6.74 -2.46 -6.75
CA GLN A 30 6.74 -3.10 -8.06
C GLN A 30 5.74 -2.44 -9.02
N PHE A 31 4.56 -2.06 -8.53
CA PHE A 31 3.54 -1.36 -9.31
C PHE A 31 4.07 -0.02 -9.84
N ILE A 32 4.62 0.82 -8.96
CA ILE A 32 5.20 2.13 -9.33
C ILE A 32 6.34 1.95 -10.33
N HIS A 33 7.24 0.98 -10.08
CA HIS A 33 8.33 0.68 -11.00
C HIS A 33 7.84 0.31 -12.40
N ASN A 34 6.79 -0.51 -12.49
CA ASN A 34 6.22 -0.93 -13.77
C ASN A 34 5.60 0.25 -14.54
N ILE A 35 4.89 1.17 -13.84
CA ILE A 35 4.36 2.39 -14.45
C ILE A 35 5.48 3.23 -15.05
N GLU A 36 6.55 3.49 -14.28
CA GLU A 36 7.69 4.29 -14.74
C GLU A 36 8.44 3.61 -15.90
N ARG A 37 8.58 2.28 -15.86
CA ARG A 37 9.20 1.51 -16.95
C ARG A 37 8.41 1.62 -18.25
N ILE A 38 7.08 1.50 -18.19
CA ILE A 38 6.21 1.68 -19.36
C ILE A 38 6.28 3.13 -19.84
N GLY A 39 6.27 4.10 -18.94
CA GLY A 39 6.37 5.52 -19.29
C GLY A 39 7.67 5.85 -20.02
N LYS A 40 8.80 5.26 -19.61
CA LYS A 40 10.10 5.41 -20.32
C LYS A 40 10.07 4.92 -21.77
N MET A 41 9.23 3.93 -22.11
CA MET A 41 9.12 3.43 -23.49
C MET A 41 8.56 4.48 -24.45
N ILE A 42 7.76 5.43 -23.94
CA ILE A 42 7.05 6.43 -24.73
C ILE A 42 7.45 7.87 -24.38
N ASP A 43 8.55 8.04 -23.65
CA ASP A 43 9.00 9.35 -23.13
C ASP A 43 7.87 10.10 -22.39
N ALA A 44 7.18 9.39 -21.50
CA ALA A 44 6.04 9.92 -20.76
C ALA A 44 6.44 11.08 -19.84
N ASN A 45 5.74 12.20 -19.96
CA ASN A 45 5.81 13.29 -19.00
C ASN A 45 5.02 12.98 -17.72
N ASP A 46 5.14 13.85 -16.72
CA ASP A 46 4.51 13.69 -15.41
C ASP A 46 2.98 13.49 -15.48
N ASN A 47 2.30 14.25 -16.36
CA ASN A 47 0.86 14.13 -16.57
C ASN A 47 0.45 12.76 -17.12
N LEU A 48 1.25 12.20 -18.04
CA LEU A 48 0.94 10.92 -18.65
C LEU A 48 1.16 9.77 -17.65
N LEU A 49 2.24 9.83 -16.85
CA LEU A 49 2.47 8.89 -15.75
C LEU A 49 1.35 8.93 -14.72
N TYR A 50 0.85 10.13 -14.40
CA TYR A 50 -0.30 10.30 -13.53
C TYR A 50 -1.55 9.60 -14.09
N CYS A 51 -1.90 9.84 -15.35
CA CYS A 51 -3.04 9.20 -16.00
C CYS A 51 -2.91 7.67 -16.04
N MET A 52 -1.71 7.18 -16.36
CA MET A 52 -1.41 5.75 -16.37
C MET A 52 -1.60 5.11 -14.99
N CYS A 53 -1.07 5.73 -13.94
CA CYS A 53 -1.23 5.26 -12.57
C CYS A 53 -2.70 5.22 -12.17
N ARG A 54 -3.41 6.34 -12.31
CA ARG A 54 -4.82 6.47 -11.93
C ARG A 54 -5.69 5.40 -12.60
N ALA A 55 -5.49 5.14 -13.90
CA ALA A 55 -6.25 4.14 -14.64
C ALA A 55 -5.99 2.69 -14.19
N LYS A 56 -4.94 2.47 -13.40
CA LYS A 56 -4.55 1.16 -12.86
C LYS A 56 -4.74 1.04 -11.35
N LEU A 57 -5.31 2.04 -10.70
CA LEU A 57 -5.83 1.89 -9.33
C LEU A 57 -7.17 1.15 -9.37
N ASP A 58 -7.42 0.34 -8.34
CA ASP A 58 -8.66 -0.38 -8.11
C ASP A 58 -8.84 -0.60 -6.60
N GLY A 59 -9.97 -1.15 -6.17
CA GLY A 59 -10.19 -1.57 -4.78
C GLY A 59 -9.97 -0.45 -3.75
N GLU A 60 -9.19 -0.74 -2.70
CA GLU A 60 -8.89 0.23 -1.62
C GLU A 60 -8.06 1.41 -2.13
N ALA A 61 -7.08 1.15 -3.01
CA ALA A 61 -6.24 2.21 -3.56
C ALA A 61 -7.04 3.22 -4.38
N GLN A 62 -8.05 2.76 -5.13
CA GLN A 62 -8.96 3.66 -5.84
C GLN A 62 -9.81 4.50 -4.87
N ARG A 63 -10.39 3.88 -3.84
CA ARG A 63 -11.20 4.62 -2.84
C ARG A 63 -10.39 5.67 -2.11
N TRP A 64 -9.18 5.33 -1.67
CA TRP A 64 -8.27 6.27 -1.04
C TRP A 64 -7.93 7.43 -1.98
N TYR A 65 -7.71 7.16 -3.27
CA TYR A 65 -7.45 8.22 -4.26
C TYR A 65 -8.66 9.14 -4.45
N GLU A 66 -9.89 8.60 -4.47
CA GLU A 66 -11.13 9.37 -4.59
C GLU A 66 -11.33 10.35 -3.40
N GLU A 67 -10.75 10.06 -2.24
CA GLU A 67 -10.70 10.96 -1.08
C GLU A 67 -9.59 12.01 -1.18
N ASN A 68 -8.61 11.81 -2.06
CA ASN A 68 -7.39 12.64 -2.22
C ASN A 68 -7.25 13.23 -3.63
N VAL A 69 -8.36 13.66 -4.23
CA VAL A 69 -8.44 14.16 -5.63
C VAL A 69 -7.61 15.42 -5.93
N SER A 70 -7.04 16.09 -4.92
CA SER A 70 -6.13 17.22 -5.09
C SER A 70 -4.76 16.82 -5.67
N LEU A 71 -4.44 15.52 -5.71
CA LEU A 71 -3.21 15.00 -6.29
C LEU A 71 -3.32 14.94 -7.82
N ILE A 72 -2.80 15.95 -8.51
CA ILE A 72 -2.93 16.10 -9.98
C ILE A 72 -1.63 15.84 -10.75
N GLN A 73 -0.51 15.63 -10.04
CA GLN A 73 0.81 15.37 -10.61
C GLN A 73 1.33 13.99 -10.19
N TRP A 74 2.08 13.34 -11.07
CA TRP A 74 2.66 12.02 -10.79
C TRP A 74 3.61 12.09 -9.60
N LYS A 75 4.49 13.10 -9.54
CA LYS A 75 5.38 13.28 -8.39
C LYS A 75 4.65 13.31 -7.05
N GLN A 76 3.51 14.01 -6.98
CA GLN A 76 2.70 14.10 -5.75
C GLN A 76 1.99 12.77 -5.46
N LEU A 77 1.33 12.19 -6.47
CA LEU A 77 0.60 10.94 -6.34
C LEU A 77 1.50 9.77 -5.95
N LYS A 78 2.70 9.67 -6.56
CA LYS A 78 3.70 8.65 -6.25
C LYS A 78 4.12 8.72 -4.77
N SER A 79 4.47 9.90 -4.29
CA SER A 79 4.88 10.09 -2.89
C SER A 79 3.76 9.69 -1.92
N ALA A 80 2.53 10.13 -2.18
CA ALA A 80 1.39 9.83 -1.32
C ALA A 80 1.00 8.33 -1.35
N LEU A 81 1.08 7.67 -2.51
CA LEU A 81 0.85 6.22 -2.63
C LEU A 81 1.92 5.43 -1.86
N LEU A 82 3.19 5.81 -1.97
CA LEU A 82 4.26 5.19 -1.20
C LEU A 82 4.01 5.39 0.29
N GLU A 83 3.76 6.61 0.74
CA GLU A 83 3.50 6.89 2.15
C GLU A 83 2.35 6.02 2.68
N ARG A 84 1.23 5.94 1.95
CA ARG A 84 0.04 5.18 2.37
C ARG A 84 0.22 3.66 2.36
N PHE A 85 0.83 3.11 1.31
CA PHE A 85 0.82 1.65 1.06
C PHE A 85 2.16 0.96 1.32
N THR A 86 3.19 1.70 1.70
CA THR A 86 4.48 1.13 2.17
C THR A 86 4.45 0.91 3.69
N THR A 87 3.63 1.68 4.42
CA THR A 87 3.55 1.67 5.90
C THR A 87 2.35 0.89 6.45
N SER A 88 1.84 -0.14 5.74
CA SER A 88 0.90 -1.01 6.44
C SER A 88 1.69 -1.73 7.53
N ASP A 89 1.33 -1.51 8.81
CA ASP A 89 1.66 -2.46 9.87
C ASP A 89 1.43 -3.83 9.27
N SER A 90 2.51 -4.59 9.09
CA SER A 90 2.39 -5.90 8.48
C SER A 90 1.33 -6.66 9.27
N SER A 91 0.52 -7.51 8.64
CA SER A 91 -0.43 -8.32 9.42
C SER A 91 0.28 -9.07 10.57
N SER A 92 1.58 -9.31 10.43
CA SER A 92 2.52 -9.75 11.46
C SER A 92 2.72 -8.76 12.61
N GLU A 93 2.96 -7.47 12.36
CA GLU A 93 3.03 -6.43 13.41
C GLU A 93 1.70 -6.24 14.13
N ILE A 94 0.59 -6.25 13.41
CA ILE A 94 -0.75 -6.22 14.03
C ILE A 94 -0.96 -7.47 14.89
N PHE A 95 -0.53 -8.64 14.42
CA PHE A 95 -0.64 -9.89 15.16
C PHE A 95 0.26 -9.91 16.40
N GLU A 96 1.50 -9.44 16.32
CA GLU A 96 2.40 -9.32 17.47
C GLU A 96 1.86 -8.29 18.48
N GLN A 97 1.36 -7.12 18.03
CA GLN A 97 0.69 -6.16 18.91
C GLN A 97 -0.58 -6.71 19.57
N LEU A 98 -1.29 -7.64 18.91
CA LEU A 98 -2.45 -8.34 19.50
C LEU A 98 -2.03 -9.45 20.47
N LYS A 99 -0.86 -10.06 20.26
CA LYS A 99 -0.29 -11.08 21.12
C LYS A 99 0.29 -10.46 22.40
N GLU A 100 1.08 -9.39 22.29
CA GLU A 100 1.62 -8.63 23.43
C GLU A 100 0.50 -8.14 24.35
N ARG A 101 -0.58 -7.56 23.79
CA ARG A 101 -1.76 -7.14 24.58
C ARG A 101 -2.45 -8.30 25.32
N ARG A 102 -2.43 -9.52 24.77
CA ARG A 102 -3.04 -10.70 25.39
C ARG A 102 -2.18 -11.22 26.54
N GLU A 103 -0.87 -11.19 26.38
CA GLU A 103 0.10 -11.58 27.41
C GLU A 103 0.11 -10.59 28.59
N GLU A 104 -0.01 -9.28 28.32
CA GLU A 104 -0.16 -8.24 29.35
C GLU A 104 -1.45 -8.39 30.16
N GLN A 105 -2.58 -8.66 29.50
CA GLN A 105 -3.86 -8.92 30.19
C GLN A 105 -3.80 -10.19 31.05
N GLN A 106 -3.11 -11.24 30.58
CA GLN A 106 -2.88 -12.45 31.36
C GLN A 106 -2.01 -12.19 32.60
N HIS A 107 -0.94 -11.41 32.45
CA HIS A 107 -0.09 -11.01 33.56
C HIS A 107 -0.86 -10.16 34.60
N GLN A 108 -1.66 -9.20 34.16
CA GLN A 108 -2.50 -8.41 35.06
C GLN A 108 -3.48 -9.29 35.84
N CYS A 109 -4.15 -10.24 35.19
CA CYS A 109 -5.08 -11.15 35.87
C CYS A 109 -4.39 -12.02 36.92
N TYR A 110 -3.16 -12.49 36.65
CA TYR A 110 -2.39 -13.30 37.59
C TYR A 110 -1.96 -12.50 38.82
N VAL A 111 -1.46 -11.26 38.62
CA VAL A 111 -1.11 -10.34 39.71
C VAL A 111 -2.33 -9.99 40.58
N CYS A 112 -3.49 -9.76 39.97
CA CYS A 112 -4.74 -9.50 40.71
C CYS A 112 -5.18 -10.71 41.55
N GLN A 113 -5.04 -11.93 41.03
CA GLN A 113 -5.38 -13.16 41.76
C GLN A 113 -4.44 -13.42 42.94
N GLU A 114 -3.14 -13.22 42.78
CA GLU A 114 -2.18 -13.36 43.89
C GLU A 114 -2.38 -12.30 44.98
N GLN A 115 -2.72 -11.06 44.60
CA GLN A 115 -3.08 -10.01 45.56
C GLN A 115 -4.36 -10.34 46.33
N PHE A 116 -5.36 -10.94 45.67
CA PHE A 116 -6.61 -11.36 46.30
C PHE A 116 -6.41 -12.56 47.25
N LEU A 117 -5.55 -13.52 46.89
CA LEU A 117 -5.24 -14.68 47.71
C LEU A 117 -4.33 -14.34 48.91
N SER A 118 -3.46 -13.34 48.78
CA SER A 118 -2.63 -12.86 49.90
C SER A 118 -3.41 -12.01 50.91
N HIS A 119 -4.48 -11.31 50.50
CA HIS A 119 -5.33 -10.54 51.42
C HIS A 119 -6.42 -11.36 52.13
N ASN A 120 -6.76 -12.57 51.65
CA ASN A 120 -7.81 -13.42 52.24
C ASN A 120 -7.26 -14.58 53.10
N ASN A 121 -5.95 -14.66 53.33
CA ASN A 121 -5.33 -15.61 54.25
C ASN A 121 -5.04 -14.94 55.62
N LEU A 122 -6.07 -14.33 56.22
CA LEU A 122 -6.10 -13.89 57.63
C LEU A 122 -7.31 -14.51 58.32
#